data_AF-A0A4R5N988-F1
#
_entry.id   AF-A0A4R5N988-F1
#
_cell.length_a   1.000
_cell.length_b   1.000
_cell.length_c   1.000
_cell.angle_alpha   90.00
_cell.angle_beta   90.00
_cell.angle_gamma   90.00
#
_symmetry.space_group_name_H-M   'P 1'
#
loop_
_entity.id
_entity.type
_entity.pdbx_description
1 polymer ?
#
loop_
_entity_poly.entity_id
_entity_poly.type
_entity_poly.pdbx_seq_one_letter_code
_entity_poly.pdbx_strand_id
1 'polypeptide(L)'
;MKREQLIKLGLSEDQVNGVMKIHGQDTESLKDAVALQDKVNELTTERDGFKAQIKQRDKDMAELKKMVGDNADYKEKYDELKSKYSDDTQNLQSSIDSLKLDTAIAQALTGSKARNNDDLMRFIDKSELKLNDKGEVEGLSNKIEAIQKDKPYLFDLGKTDSGYKPAGGDPANQDATDAFISAMGGTVNTQ
;
A
#
# COMPACT_ATOMS: atom_id res chain seq x y z
N MET A 1 0.26 -9.56 19.77
CA MET A 1 0.95 -10.59 20.59
C MET A 1 1.58 -9.96 21.84
N LYS A 2 1.88 -10.74 22.90
CA LYS A 2 2.54 -10.21 24.13
C LYS A 2 3.99 -10.67 24.28
N ARG A 3 4.89 -9.78 24.73
CA ARG A 3 6.33 -10.08 24.92
C ARG A 3 6.54 -11.29 25.83
N GLU A 4 5.77 -11.42 26.91
CA GLU A 4 5.93 -12.52 27.88
C GLU A 4 5.62 -13.89 27.26
N GLN A 5 4.74 -13.94 26.26
CA GLN A 5 4.43 -15.18 25.54
C GLN A 5 5.60 -15.60 24.65
N LEU A 6 6.29 -14.65 24.02
CA LEU A 6 7.44 -14.93 23.16
C LEU A 6 8.67 -15.39 23.96
N ILE A 7 8.89 -14.79 25.14
CA ILE A 7 9.94 -15.24 26.07
C ILE A 7 9.64 -16.65 26.58
N LYS A 8 8.38 -16.95 26.93
CA LYS A 8 7.95 -18.31 27.33
C LYS A 8 8.11 -19.37 26.22
N LEU A 9 8.10 -18.95 24.95
CA LEU A 9 8.36 -19.82 23.80
C LEU A 9 9.86 -20.02 23.53
N GLY A 10 10.74 -19.47 24.37
CA GLY A 10 12.19 -19.67 24.29
C GLY A 10 12.93 -18.69 23.39
N LEU A 11 12.29 -17.59 22.97
CA LEU A 11 12.98 -16.54 22.20
C LEU A 11 13.84 -15.67 23.12
N SER A 12 15.05 -15.34 22.66
CA SER A 12 15.91 -14.35 23.32
C SER A 12 15.33 -12.95 23.21
N GLU A 13 15.73 -12.05 24.10
CA GLU A 13 15.20 -10.68 24.19
C GLU A 13 15.38 -9.89 22.87
N ASP A 14 16.49 -10.09 22.17
CA ASP A 14 16.74 -9.50 20.85
C ASP A 14 15.80 -10.03 19.76
N GLN A 15 15.53 -11.34 19.77
CA GLN A 15 14.55 -11.95 18.84
C GLN A 15 13.13 -11.48 19.14
N VAL A 16 12.77 -11.34 20.42
CA VAL A 16 11.49 -10.78 20.85
C VAL A 16 11.33 -9.34 20.36
N ASN A 17 12.37 -8.53 20.45
CA ASN A 17 12.36 -7.15 19.94
C ASN A 17 12.17 -7.10 18.42
N GLY A 18 12.86 -7.97 17.67
CA GLY A 18 12.67 -8.08 16.22
C GLY A 18 11.23 -8.48 15.84
N VAL A 19 10.68 -9.51 16.49
CA VAL A 19 9.32 -9.99 16.25
C VAL A 19 8.28 -8.92 16.62
N MET A 20 8.42 -8.25 17.75
CA MET A 20 7.49 -7.18 18.14
C MET A 20 7.54 -5.98 17.18
N LYS A 21 8.70 -5.69 16.59
CA LYS A 21 8.84 -4.64 15.57
C LYS A 21 8.10 -5.00 14.28
N ILE A 22 8.34 -6.21 13.76
CA ILE A 22 7.66 -6.70 12.55
C ILE A 22 6.14 -6.75 12.79
N HIS A 23 5.72 -7.32 13.91
CA HIS A 23 4.30 -7.40 14.24
C HIS A 23 3.65 -6.02 14.40
N GLY A 24 4.36 -5.03 14.94
CA GLY A 24 3.89 -3.65 14.98
C GLY A 24 3.65 -3.08 13.59
N GLN A 25 4.59 -3.30 12.65
CA GLN A 25 4.45 -2.87 11.25
C GLN A 25 3.28 -3.57 10.55
N ASP A 26 3.13 -4.88 10.72
CA ASP A 26 2.02 -5.64 10.13
C ASP A 26 0.67 -5.20 10.71
N THR A 27 0.62 -4.91 12.02
CA THR A 27 -0.60 -4.48 12.70
C THR A 27 -1.04 -3.10 12.22
N GLU A 28 -0.11 -2.14 12.04
CA GLU A 28 -0.44 -0.83 11.48
C GLU A 28 -0.88 -0.96 10.01
N SER A 29 -0.18 -1.76 9.19
CA SER A 29 -0.58 -1.98 7.79
C SER A 29 -1.98 -2.62 7.66
N LEU A 30 -2.30 -3.59 8.53
CA LEU A 30 -3.64 -4.19 8.61
C LEU A 30 -4.70 -3.17 9.04
N LYS A 31 -4.37 -2.30 10.01
CA LYS A 31 -5.28 -1.27 10.49
C LYS A 31 -5.58 -0.23 9.41
N ASP A 32 -4.58 0.15 8.63
CA ASP A 32 -4.75 1.05 7.48
C ASP A 32 -5.64 0.40 6.41
N ALA A 33 -5.43 -0.88 6.11
CA ALA A 33 -6.27 -1.64 5.17
C ALA A 33 -7.73 -1.75 5.65
N VAL A 34 -7.96 -1.94 6.96
CA VAL A 34 -9.32 -1.95 7.54
C VAL A 34 -9.96 -0.56 7.46
N ALA A 35 -9.23 0.51 7.80
CA ALA A 35 -9.74 1.87 7.69
C ALA A 35 -10.11 2.25 6.26
N LEU A 36 -9.33 1.80 5.28
CA LEU A 36 -9.63 1.95 3.85
C LEU A 36 -10.90 1.17 3.45
N GLN A 37 -11.05 -0.06 3.93
CA GLN A 37 -12.24 -0.87 3.69
C GLN A 37 -13.51 -0.22 4.25
N ASP A 38 -13.45 0.35 5.45
CA ASP A 38 -14.57 1.09 6.04
C ASP A 38 -14.94 2.30 5.18
N LYS A 39 -13.94 3.04 4.69
CA LYS A 39 -14.15 4.16 3.78
C LYS A 39 -14.76 3.74 2.43
N VAL A 40 -14.36 2.58 1.88
CA VAL A 40 -15.00 2.00 0.70
C VAL A 40 -16.49 1.73 0.95
N ASN A 41 -16.82 1.15 2.10
CA ASN A 41 -18.20 0.81 2.45
C ASN A 41 -19.06 2.06 2.64
N GLU A 42 -18.52 3.07 3.34
CA GLU A 42 -19.16 4.37 3.52
C GLU A 42 -19.44 5.04 2.18
N LEU A 43 -18.42 5.23 1.34
CA LEU A 43 -18.57 5.85 0.02
C LEU A 43 -19.53 5.06 -0.89
N THR A 44 -19.49 3.73 -0.83
CA THR A 44 -20.44 2.88 -1.58
C THR A 44 -21.88 3.16 -1.16
N THR A 45 -22.13 3.25 0.15
CA THR A 45 -23.45 3.53 0.73
C THR A 45 -23.94 4.93 0.34
N GLU A 46 -23.08 5.95 0.46
CA GLU A 46 -23.39 7.32 0.04
C GLU A 46 -23.71 7.41 -1.45
N ARG A 47 -22.91 6.76 -2.30
CA ARG A 47 -23.13 6.67 -3.75
C ARG A 47 -24.48 6.05 -4.08
N ASP A 48 -24.84 4.94 -3.43
CA ASP A 48 -26.13 4.29 -3.65
C ASP A 48 -27.29 5.17 -3.19
N GLY A 49 -27.11 5.92 -2.09
CA GLY A 49 -28.04 6.94 -1.62
C GLY A 49 -28.23 8.08 -2.64
N PHE A 50 -27.14 8.66 -3.16
CA PHE A 50 -27.22 9.71 -4.19
C PHE A 50 -27.86 9.21 -5.48
N LYS A 51 -27.52 7.99 -5.91
CA LYS A 51 -28.14 7.37 -7.09
C LYS A 51 -29.65 7.20 -6.93
N ALA A 52 -30.13 6.85 -5.73
CA ALA A 52 -31.56 6.78 -5.45
C ALA A 52 -32.22 8.17 -5.48
N GLN A 53 -31.59 9.18 -4.88
CA GLN A 53 -32.09 10.57 -4.89
C GLN A 53 -32.17 11.15 -6.31
N ILE A 54 -31.17 10.88 -7.16
CA ILE A 54 -31.16 11.33 -8.56
C ILE A 54 -32.33 10.69 -9.32
N LYS A 55 -32.53 9.39 -9.17
CA LYS A 55 -33.67 8.69 -9.79
C LYS A 55 -35.02 9.24 -9.32
N GLN A 56 -35.14 9.61 -8.04
CA GLN A 56 -36.37 10.22 -7.53
C GLN A 56 -36.58 11.62 -8.11
N ARG A 57 -35.55 12.47 -8.09
CA ARG A 57 -35.59 13.81 -8.71
C ARG A 57 -35.96 13.75 -10.19
N ASP A 58 -35.45 12.77 -10.93
CA ASP A 58 -35.79 12.58 -12.33
C ASP A 58 -37.28 12.29 -12.54
N LYS A 59 -37.89 11.50 -11.65
CA LYS A 59 -39.34 11.26 -11.68
C LYS A 59 -40.12 12.52 -11.35
N ASP A 60 -39.77 13.19 -10.25
CA ASP A 60 -40.44 14.41 -9.79
C ASP A 60 -40.38 15.51 -10.86
N MET A 61 -39.23 15.64 -11.54
CA MET A 61 -39.07 16.59 -12.63
C MET A 61 -39.87 16.22 -13.88
N ALA A 62 -39.95 14.93 -14.23
CA ALA A 62 -40.80 14.48 -15.33
C ALA A 62 -42.29 14.73 -15.03
N GLU A 63 -42.70 14.62 -13.76
CA GLU A 63 -44.05 14.97 -13.31
C GLU A 63 -44.29 16.48 -13.34
N LEU A 64 -43.37 17.30 -12.82
CA LEU A 64 -43.45 18.76 -12.87
C LEU A 64 -43.53 19.26 -14.31
N LYS A 65 -42.75 18.68 -15.23
CA LYS A 65 -42.82 19.02 -16.66
C LYS A 65 -44.22 18.76 -17.25
N LYS A 66 -44.88 17.67 -16.85
CA LYS A 66 -46.27 17.39 -17.26
C LYS A 66 -47.25 18.42 -16.69
N MET A 67 -47.01 18.93 -15.49
CA MET A 67 -47.89 19.91 -14.84
C MET A 67 -47.71 21.34 -15.38
N VAL A 68 -46.48 21.74 -15.73
CA VAL A 68 -46.13 23.13 -16.10
C VAL A 68 -46.17 23.38 -17.62
N GLY A 69 -46.18 22.32 -18.44
CA GLY A 69 -46.20 22.44 -19.91
C GLY A 69 -44.83 22.72 -20.54
N ASP A 70 -44.79 23.25 -21.77
CA ASP A 70 -43.55 23.50 -22.54
C ASP A 70 -42.91 24.86 -22.24
N ASN A 71 -42.45 25.06 -21.00
CA ASN A 71 -41.60 26.21 -20.67
C ASN A 71 -40.13 25.88 -20.98
N ALA A 72 -39.59 26.45 -22.06
CA ALA A 72 -38.28 26.12 -22.62
C ALA A 72 -37.12 26.31 -21.62
N ASP A 73 -37.14 27.39 -20.84
CA ASP A 73 -36.08 27.71 -19.86
C ASP A 73 -35.97 26.67 -18.74
N TYR A 74 -37.11 26.10 -18.32
CA TYR A 74 -37.13 25.03 -17.31
C TYR A 74 -36.67 23.70 -17.87
N LYS A 75 -36.90 23.44 -19.16
CA LYS A 75 -36.44 22.22 -19.83
C LYS A 75 -34.92 22.22 -19.95
N GLU A 76 -34.32 23.33 -20.33
CA GLU A 76 -32.86 23.45 -20.48
C GLU A 76 -32.12 23.28 -19.15
N LYS A 77 -32.58 23.96 -18.08
CA LYS A 77 -32.02 23.77 -16.73
C LYS A 77 -32.20 22.36 -16.18
N TYR A 78 -33.29 21.68 -16.56
CA TYR A 78 -33.50 20.28 -16.18
C TYR A 78 -32.48 19.37 -16.84
N ASP A 79 -32.28 19.50 -18.15
CA ASP A 79 -31.36 18.66 -18.91
C ASP A 79 -29.90 18.88 -18.46
N GLU A 80 -29.51 20.14 -18.19
CA GLU A 80 -28.19 20.48 -17.64
C GLU A 80 -27.97 19.82 -16.26
N LEU A 81 -28.93 19.98 -15.35
CA LEU A 81 -28.81 19.48 -13.99
C LEU A 81 -28.84 17.95 -13.94
N LYS A 82 -29.61 17.32 -14.83
CA LYS A 82 -29.62 15.87 -15.00
C LYS A 82 -28.27 15.34 -15.50
N SER A 83 -27.70 15.98 -16.51
CA SER A 83 -26.38 15.61 -17.03
C SER A 83 -25.33 15.69 -15.92
N LYS A 84 -25.28 16.83 -15.21
CA LYS A 84 -24.32 17.03 -14.11
C LYS A 84 -24.39 15.94 -13.05
N TYR A 85 -25.60 15.60 -12.59
CA TYR A 85 -25.77 14.56 -11.57
C TYR A 85 -25.43 13.15 -12.08
N SER A 86 -25.69 12.87 -13.35
CA SER A 86 -25.26 11.62 -13.99
C SER A 86 -23.73 11.53 -14.02
N ASP A 87 -23.06 12.60 -14.42
CA ASP A 87 -21.59 12.68 -14.48
C ASP A 87 -20.97 12.55 -13.08
N ASP A 88 -21.49 13.27 -12.09
CA ASP A 88 -21.06 13.18 -10.68
C ASP A 88 -21.21 11.75 -10.14
N THR A 89 -22.31 11.06 -10.48
CA THR A 89 -22.54 9.66 -10.08
C THR A 89 -21.53 8.72 -10.72
N GLN A 90 -21.21 8.92 -12.00
CA GLN A 90 -20.24 8.09 -12.73
C GLN A 90 -18.82 8.32 -12.20
N ASN A 91 -18.45 9.56 -11.89
CA ASN A 91 -17.16 9.90 -11.31
C ASN A 91 -16.99 9.30 -9.91
N LEU A 92 -18.03 9.40 -9.07
CA LEU A 92 -18.03 8.78 -7.74
C LEU A 92 -17.94 7.26 -7.84
N GLN A 93 -18.67 6.64 -8.78
CA GLN A 93 -18.59 5.20 -9.04
C GLN A 93 -17.17 4.76 -9.38
N SER A 94 -16.55 5.45 -10.33
CA SER A 94 -15.18 5.15 -10.78
C SER A 94 -14.18 5.30 -9.64
N SER A 95 -14.38 6.32 -8.78
CA SER A 95 -13.53 6.55 -7.61
C SER A 95 -13.67 5.43 -6.58
N ILE A 96 -14.89 4.94 -6.33
CA ILE A 96 -15.16 3.80 -5.44
C ILE A 96 -14.54 2.52 -5.99
N ASP A 97 -14.66 2.27 -7.28
CA ASP A 97 -14.11 1.06 -7.91
C ASP A 97 -12.57 1.07 -7.86
N SER A 98 -11.95 2.24 -8.08
CA SER A 98 -10.51 2.41 -7.86
C SER A 98 -10.11 2.17 -6.39
N LEU A 99 -10.88 2.70 -5.44
CA LEU A 99 -10.58 2.53 -4.01
C LEU A 99 -10.74 1.07 -3.56
N LYS A 100 -11.72 0.35 -4.12
CA LYS A 100 -11.93 -1.09 -3.91
C LYS A 100 -10.74 -1.89 -4.41
N LEU A 101 -10.31 -1.62 -5.64
CA LEU A 101 -9.15 -2.27 -6.23
C LEU A 101 -7.91 -2.00 -5.39
N ASP A 102 -7.70 -0.75 -4.98
CA ASP A 102 -6.55 -0.36 -4.16
C ASP A 102 -6.52 -1.05 -2.81
N THR A 103 -7.68 -1.13 -2.15
CA THR A 103 -7.84 -1.84 -0.87
C THR A 103 -7.53 -3.32 -1.02
N ALA A 104 -8.07 -3.97 -2.06
CA ALA A 104 -7.85 -5.39 -2.29
C ALA A 104 -6.39 -5.71 -2.63
N ILE A 105 -5.71 -4.84 -3.40
CA ILE A 105 -4.29 -4.99 -3.66
C ILE A 105 -3.52 -4.81 -2.34
N ALA A 106 -3.79 -3.76 -1.57
CA ALA A 106 -3.11 -3.52 -0.29
C ALA A 106 -3.25 -4.72 0.67
N GLN A 107 -4.44 -5.31 0.77
CA GLN A 107 -4.69 -6.53 1.55
C GLN A 107 -3.86 -7.73 1.06
N ALA A 108 -3.77 -7.94 -0.26
CA ALA A 108 -2.99 -9.02 -0.83
C ALA A 108 -1.47 -8.80 -0.64
N LEU A 109 -1.00 -7.56 -0.61
CA LEU A 109 0.40 -7.23 -0.40
C LEU A 109 0.89 -7.55 1.03
N THR A 110 0.01 -7.54 2.03
CA THR A 110 0.35 -7.95 3.40
C THR A 110 0.96 -9.36 3.47
N GLY A 111 0.59 -10.26 2.55
CA GLY A 111 1.16 -11.62 2.47
C GLY A 111 2.43 -11.74 1.61
N SER A 112 2.85 -10.68 0.93
CA SER A 112 3.85 -10.76 -0.17
C SER A 112 5.32 -10.70 0.27
N LYS A 113 5.60 -10.53 1.58
CA LYS A 113 6.95 -10.27 2.13
C LYS A 113 7.63 -9.05 1.50
N ALA A 114 6.85 -8.08 1.00
CA ALA A 114 7.41 -6.82 0.56
C ALA A 114 8.02 -6.09 1.76
N ARG A 115 9.14 -5.42 1.55
CA ARG A 115 9.77 -4.57 2.58
C ARG A 115 8.92 -3.34 2.89
N ASN A 116 8.21 -2.84 1.89
CA ASN A 116 7.23 -1.77 2.01
C ASN A 116 6.09 -2.04 1.01
N ASN A 117 4.89 -2.29 1.51
CA ASN A 117 3.71 -2.57 0.69
C ASN A 117 3.31 -1.36 -0.17
N ASP A 118 3.46 -0.14 0.35
CA ASP A 118 3.09 1.09 -0.37
C ASP A 118 4.04 1.36 -1.56
N ASP A 119 5.33 1.08 -1.38
CA ASP A 119 6.30 1.22 -2.45
C ASP A 119 6.08 0.15 -3.51
N LEU A 120 5.83 -1.10 -3.10
CA LEU A 120 5.51 -2.19 -4.02
C LEU A 120 4.24 -1.90 -4.83
N MET A 121 3.22 -1.35 -4.18
CA MET A 121 1.95 -0.95 -4.80
C MET A 121 2.15 0.04 -5.97
N ARG A 122 3.16 0.91 -5.92
CA ARG A 122 3.47 1.86 -7.01
C ARG A 122 4.03 1.20 -8.27
N PHE A 123 4.62 0.01 -8.14
CA PHE A 123 5.15 -0.76 -9.27
C PHE A 123 4.11 -1.67 -9.92
N ILE A 124 2.92 -1.76 -9.33
CA ILE A 124 1.84 -2.61 -9.82
C ILE A 124 1.01 -1.81 -10.82
N ASP A 125 1.04 -2.23 -12.09
CA ASP A 125 0.14 -1.70 -13.10
C ASP A 125 -1.29 -2.21 -12.86
N LYS A 126 -2.15 -1.29 -12.42
CA LYS A 126 -3.55 -1.53 -12.06
C LYS A 126 -4.48 -1.60 -13.28
N SER A 127 -4.03 -1.19 -14.47
CA SER A 127 -4.87 -1.07 -15.66
C SER A 127 -5.46 -2.41 -16.13
N GLU A 128 -4.74 -3.51 -15.87
CA GLU A 128 -5.15 -4.88 -16.21
C GLU A 128 -5.73 -5.66 -15.02
N LEU A 129 -5.69 -5.08 -13.81
CA LEU A 129 -6.13 -5.77 -12.60
C LEU A 129 -7.64 -5.64 -12.43
N LYS A 130 -8.27 -6.76 -12.07
CA LYS A 130 -9.71 -6.85 -11.84
C LYS A 130 -9.99 -7.60 -10.55
N LEU A 131 -11.05 -7.19 -9.88
CA LEU A 131 -11.62 -7.91 -8.76
C LEU A 131 -12.45 -9.08 -9.30
N ASN A 132 -12.24 -10.28 -8.78
CA ASN A 132 -13.12 -11.42 -9.01
C ASN A 132 -14.37 -11.35 -8.11
N ASP A 133 -15.29 -12.31 -8.28
CA ASP A 133 -16.52 -12.41 -7.47
C ASP A 133 -16.26 -12.62 -5.97
N LYS A 134 -15.03 -12.99 -5.59
CA LYS A 134 -14.60 -13.17 -4.20
C LYS A 134 -13.97 -11.90 -3.61
N GLY A 135 -13.82 -10.84 -4.40
CA GLY A 135 -13.15 -9.60 -3.99
C GLY A 135 -11.62 -9.70 -4.00
N GLU A 136 -11.05 -10.74 -4.61
CA GLU A 136 -9.60 -10.90 -4.78
C GLU A 136 -9.16 -10.30 -6.12
N VAL A 137 -7.91 -9.85 -6.18
CA VAL A 137 -7.36 -9.22 -7.39
C VAL A 137 -6.76 -10.28 -8.31
N GLU A 138 -7.40 -10.55 -9.44
CA GLU A 138 -6.92 -11.53 -10.42
C GLU A 138 -5.62 -11.05 -11.07
N GLY A 139 -4.68 -11.99 -11.29
CA GLY A 139 -3.40 -11.70 -11.94
C GLY A 139 -2.39 -10.94 -11.08
N LEU A 140 -2.76 -10.52 -9.87
CA LEU A 140 -1.88 -9.79 -8.95
C LEU A 140 -0.66 -10.63 -8.56
N SER A 141 -0.83 -11.92 -8.24
CA SER A 141 0.28 -12.82 -7.89
C SER A 141 1.33 -12.90 -8.99
N ASN A 142 0.92 -13.00 -10.26
CA ASN A 142 1.83 -13.03 -11.40
C ASN A 142 2.63 -11.73 -11.54
N LYS A 143 1.99 -10.58 -11.30
CA LYS A 143 2.67 -9.28 -11.32
C LYS A 143 3.66 -9.17 -10.15
N ILE A 144 3.29 -9.62 -8.95
CA ILE A 144 4.19 -9.65 -7.78
C ILE A 144 5.42 -10.53 -8.06
N GLU A 145 5.23 -11.73 -8.63
CA GLU A 145 6.35 -12.61 -9.01
C GLU A 145 7.28 -12.01 -10.07
N ALA A 146 6.71 -11.31 -11.06
CA ALA A 146 7.50 -10.60 -12.07
C ALA A 146 8.33 -9.48 -11.45
N ILE A 147 7.73 -8.67 -10.55
CA ILE A 147 8.44 -7.62 -9.82
C ILE A 147 9.50 -8.23 -8.89
N GLN A 148 9.24 -9.38 -8.26
CA GLN A 148 10.21 -10.06 -7.42
C GLN A 148 11.44 -10.54 -8.19
N LYS A 149 11.28 -10.98 -9.45
CA LYS A 149 12.40 -11.36 -10.33
C LYS A 149 13.19 -10.15 -10.82
N ASP A 150 12.51 -9.07 -11.22
CA ASP A 150 13.16 -7.86 -11.76
C ASP A 150 13.77 -6.99 -10.65
N LYS A 151 13.12 -6.94 -9.48
CA LYS A 151 13.42 -6.05 -8.36
C LYS A 151 13.42 -6.80 -7.03
N PRO A 152 14.30 -7.80 -6.84
CA PRO A 152 14.33 -8.64 -5.63
C PRO A 152 14.60 -7.82 -4.35
N TYR A 153 15.25 -6.66 -4.47
CA TYR A 153 15.54 -5.76 -3.36
C TYR A 153 14.29 -5.16 -2.70
N LEU A 154 13.12 -5.19 -3.36
CA LEU A 154 11.85 -4.74 -2.79
C LEU A 154 11.24 -5.77 -1.82
N PHE A 155 11.76 -7.00 -1.81
CA PHE A 155 11.24 -8.12 -1.02
C PHE A 155 12.22 -8.54 0.07
N ASP A 156 11.69 -9.07 1.17
CA ASP A 156 12.48 -9.77 2.17
C ASP A 156 12.51 -11.27 1.85
N LEU A 157 13.47 -11.64 0.99
CA LEU A 157 13.71 -13.03 0.58
C LEU A 157 14.52 -13.83 1.61
N GLY A 158 14.81 -13.26 2.78
CA GLY A 158 15.75 -13.81 3.74
C GLY A 158 17.21 -13.53 3.36
N LYS A 159 18.14 -13.92 4.24
CA LYS A 159 19.58 -13.73 3.97
C LYS A 159 19.99 -14.60 2.79
N THR A 160 20.35 -13.95 1.68
CA THR A 160 21.33 -14.54 0.78
C THR A 160 22.66 -14.48 1.52
N ASP A 161 23.38 -15.60 1.61
CA ASP A 161 24.79 -15.62 2.00
C ASP A 161 25.56 -14.81 0.96
N SER A 162 25.54 -13.48 1.06
CA SER A 162 26.54 -12.67 0.41
C SER A 162 27.84 -13.06 1.11
N GLY A 163 28.63 -13.93 0.49
CA GLY A 163 29.95 -14.39 0.96
C GLY A 163 30.98 -13.26 1.13
N TYR A 164 30.53 -12.01 1.21
CA TYR A 164 31.31 -10.88 1.65
C TYR A 164 31.57 -11.01 3.15
N LYS A 165 32.65 -11.72 3.49
CA LYS A 165 33.39 -11.48 4.71
C LYS A 165 34.19 -10.20 4.50
N PRO A 166 33.81 -9.04 5.07
CA PRO A 166 34.77 -7.96 5.17
C PRO A 166 36.00 -8.53 5.88
N ALA A 167 37.20 -8.23 5.37
CA ALA A 167 38.41 -8.42 6.15
C ALA A 167 38.25 -7.53 7.39
N GLY A 168 37.71 -8.11 8.47
CA GLY A 168 37.65 -7.47 9.77
C GLY A 168 39.08 -7.07 10.06
N GLY A 169 39.31 -5.75 10.14
CA GLY A 169 40.62 -5.14 10.08
C GLY A 169 41.63 -5.97 10.84
N ASP A 170 42.47 -6.68 10.10
CA ASP A 170 43.61 -7.36 10.69
C ASP A 170 44.41 -6.24 11.36
N PRO A 171 44.66 -6.28 12.68
CA PRO A 171 45.44 -5.24 13.32
C PRO A 171 46.75 -5.12 12.54
N ALA A 172 47.02 -3.90 12.05
CA ALA A 172 48.19 -3.65 11.23
C ALA A 172 49.43 -4.25 11.91
N ASN A 173 50.18 -5.03 11.15
CA ASN A 173 51.46 -5.57 11.62
C ASN A 173 52.26 -4.42 12.22
N GLN A 174 52.68 -4.56 13.48
CA GLN A 174 53.34 -3.51 14.26
C GLN A 174 54.53 -2.92 13.49
N ASP A 175 55.25 -3.78 12.75
CA ASP A 175 56.35 -3.40 11.86
C ASP A 175 55.97 -2.39 10.77
N ALA A 176 54.77 -2.51 10.18
CA ALA A 176 54.31 -1.58 9.14
C ALA A 176 53.91 -0.23 9.73
N THR A 177 53.40 -0.24 10.96
CA THR A 177 53.01 0.97 11.71
C THR A 177 54.25 1.72 12.20
N ASP A 178 55.25 0.99 12.69
CA ASP A 178 56.53 1.53 13.16
C ASP A 178 57.40 2.05 12.01
N ALA A 179 57.37 1.38 10.85
CA ALA A 179 58.00 1.87 9.62
C ALA A 179 57.37 3.17 9.12
N PHE A 180 56.05 3.31 9.21
CA PHE A 180 55.36 4.54 8.84
C PHE A 180 55.66 5.69 9.81
N ILE A 181 55.64 5.43 11.13
CA ILE A 181 56.00 6.43 12.15
C ILE A 181 57.44 6.91 11.95
N SER A 182 58.36 5.99 11.68
CA SER A 182 59.76 6.31 11.39
C SER A 182 59.93 7.11 10.10
N ALA A 183 59.18 6.78 9.04
CA ALA A 183 59.22 7.50 7.76
C ALA A 183 58.66 8.92 7.86
N MET A 184 57.75 9.17 8.80
CA MET A 184 57.18 10.49 9.11
C MET A 184 58.00 11.28 10.15
N GLY A 185 59.18 10.77 10.55
CA GLY A 185 60.08 11.43 11.48
C GLY A 185 59.65 11.37 12.95
N GLY A 186 58.70 10.49 13.28
CA GLY A 186 58.30 10.21 14.66
C GLY A 186 59.23 9.17 15.29
N THR A 187 59.52 9.31 16.58
CA THR A 187 60.25 8.31 17.35
C THR A 187 59.29 7.25 17.88
N VAL A 188 59.51 5.99 17.51
CA VAL A 188 58.79 4.84 18.06
C VAL A 188 59.26 4.61 19.49
N ASN A 189 58.36 4.70 20.47
CA ASN A 189 58.68 4.52 21.88
C ASN A 189 58.55 3.02 22.23
N THR A 190 59.64 2.28 22.12
CA THR A 190 59.70 0.88 22.57
C THR A 190 59.81 0.85 24.09
N GLN A 191 58.74 0.42 24.76
CA GLN A 191 58.76 -0.02 26.15
C GLN A 191 58.18 -1.42 26.24
#